data_AF-A0A0F9NYA0-F1
#
_entry.id   AF-A0A0F9NYA0-F1
#
_cell.length_a   1.000
_cell.length_b   1.000
_cell.length_c   1.000
_cell.angle_alpha   90.00
_cell.angle_beta   90.00
_cell.angle_gamma   90.00
#
_symmetry.space_group_name_H-M   'P 1'
#
loop_
_entity.id
_entity.type
_entity.pdbx_description
1 polymer ?
#
loop_
_entity_poly.entity_id
_entity_poly.type
_entity_poly.pdbx_seq_one_letter_code
_entity_poly.pdbx_strand_id
1 'polypeptide(L)' 'MNAKEAIAKGYQVYCLGCSTIYRTPPTRQYEDGHGGRQLPMCKCGSDLFGSLVSYEAEAAEGK' A
#
# COMPACT_ATOMS: atom_id res chain seq x y z
N MET A 1 -0.68 14.53 -5.61
CA MET A 1 0.12 14.48 -4.38
C MET A 1 1.40 13.73 -4.72
N ASN A 2 2.57 14.31 -4.48
CA ASN A 2 3.85 13.67 -4.82
C ASN A 2 4.31 12.71 -3.70
N ALA A 3 5.14 11.71 -4.01
CA ALA A 3 5.63 10.70 -3.07
C ALA A 3 6.31 11.32 -1.83
N LYS A 4 7.14 12.36 -2.03
CA LYS A 4 7.79 13.13 -0.96
C LYS A 4 6.80 13.74 0.04
N GLU A 5 5.72 14.33 -0.47
CA GLU A 5 4.69 14.93 0.39
C GLU A 5 3.88 13.87 1.14
N ALA A 6 3.72 12.69 0.55
CA ALA A 6 3.04 11.55 1.18
C ALA A 6 3.88 11.00 2.33
N ILE A 7 5.17 10.80 2.12
CA ILE A 7 6.09 10.30 3.16
C ILE A 7 6.21 11.29 4.31
N ALA A 8 6.34 12.59 4.02
CA ALA A 8 6.36 13.64 5.04
C ALA A 8 5.08 13.68 5.90
N LYS A 9 3.93 13.24 5.37
CA LYS A 9 2.64 13.15 6.09
C LYS A 9 2.40 11.79 6.75
N GLY A 10 3.42 10.91 6.76
CA GLY A 10 3.40 9.59 7.39
C GLY A 10 2.74 8.49 6.57
N TYR A 11 2.56 8.68 5.27
CA TYR A 11 2.13 7.60 4.37
C TYR A 11 3.31 6.69 4.05
N GLN A 12 3.09 5.37 4.09
CA GLN A 12 4.16 4.38 3.98
C GLN A 12 4.00 3.47 2.77
N VAL A 13 2.77 3.23 2.32
CA VAL A 13 2.47 2.27 1.27
C VAL A 13 1.50 2.85 0.25
N TYR A 14 1.50 2.28 -0.95
CA TYR A 14 0.50 2.53 -1.97
C TYR A 14 -0.04 1.22 -2.52
N CYS A 15 -1.32 1.19 -2.88
CA CYS A 15 -1.91 0.02 -3.53
C CYS A 15 -1.38 -0.12 -4.96
N LEU A 16 -0.93 -1.32 -5.35
CA LEU A 16 -0.43 -1.57 -6.70
C LEU A 16 -1.55 -1.66 -7.75
N GLY A 17 -2.80 -1.92 -7.33
CA GLY A 17 -3.96 -1.97 -8.23
C GLY A 17 -4.57 -0.61 -8.58
N CYS A 18 -4.60 0.35 -7.66
CA CYS A 18 -5.26 1.65 -7.87
C CYS A 18 -4.45 2.87 -7.41
N SER A 19 -3.17 2.68 -7.06
CA SER A 19 -2.23 3.73 -6.63
C SER A 19 -2.68 4.55 -5.41
N THR A 20 -3.69 4.10 -4.68
CA THR A 20 -4.15 4.78 -3.46
C THR A 20 -3.10 4.64 -2.36
N ILE A 21 -2.73 5.75 -1.74
CA ILE A 21 -1.72 5.83 -0.67
C ILE A 21 -2.35 5.64 0.71
N TYR A 22 -1.66 4.86 1.55
CA TYR A 22 -2.09 4.56 2.92
C TYR A 22 -0.94 4.73 3.91
N ARG A 23 -1.28 5.10 5.15
CA ARG A 23 -0.34 5.08 6.28
C ARG A 23 -0.02 3.65 6.71
N THR A 24 -1.06 2.82 6.73
CA THR A 24 -1.02 1.37 6.99
C THR A 24 -2.03 0.71 6.06
N PRO A 25 -1.72 -0.45 5.46
CA PRO A 25 -2.68 -1.19 4.64
C PRO A 25 -3.99 -1.42 5.43
N PRO A 26 -5.16 -1.09 4.87
CA PRO A 26 -6.43 -1.47 5.49
C PRO A 26 -6.55 -3.00 5.51
N THR A 27 -7.10 -3.55 6.58
CA THR A 27 -7.46 -4.98 6.65
C THR A 27 -8.93 -5.16 6.30
N ARG A 28 -9.24 -6.25 5.60
CA ARG A 28 -10.61 -6.69 5.35
C ARG A 28 -10.75 -8.16 5.71
N GLN A 29 -11.95 -8.53 6.14
CA GLN A 29 -12.32 -9.91 6.28
C GLN A 29 -12.47 -10.52 4.88
N TYR A 30 -11.69 -11.56 4.62
CA TYR A 30 -11.75 -12.35 3.41
C TYR A 30 -12.27 -13.74 3.79
N GLU A 31 -13.39 -14.14 3.21
CA GLU A 31 -13.95 -15.49 3.42
C GLU A 31 -13.26 -16.49 2.48
N ASP A 32 -12.41 -17.35 3.05
CA ASP A 32 -11.73 -18.45 2.36
C ASP A 32 -12.47 -19.80 2.52
N GLY A 33 -13.70 -19.78 3.06
CA GLY A 33 -14.45 -21.00 3.41
C GLY A 33 -13.95 -21.73 4.66
N HIS A 34 -12.99 -21.15 5.41
CA HIS A 34 -12.39 -21.76 6.61
C HIS A 34 -12.47 -20.84 7.85
N GLY A 35 -13.55 -20.05 7.96
CA GLY A 35 -13.77 -19.12 9.07
C GLY A 35 -13.30 -17.69 8.79
N GLY A 36 -12.74 -17.44 7.61
CA GLY A 36 -12.34 -16.12 7.16
C GLY A 36 -11.06 -15.62 7.81
N ARG A 37 -10.27 -14.87 7.03
CA ARG A 37 -8.99 -14.30 7.49
C ARG A 37 -9.03 -12.79 7.35
N GLN A 38 -8.40 -12.08 8.28
CA GLN A 38 -8.14 -10.66 8.10
C GLN A 38 -6.89 -10.50 7.25
N LEU A 39 -7.07 -10.01 6.02
CA LEU A 39 -5.98 -9.80 5.08
C LEU A 39 -5.83 -8.30 4.77
N PRO A 40 -4.60 -7.79 4.62
CA PRO A 40 -4.36 -6.48 4.04
C PRO A 40 -5.01 -6.41 2.65
N MET A 41 -6.00 -5.54 2.48
CA MET A 41 -6.74 -5.44 1.23
C MET A 41 -7.25 -4.03 1.00
N CYS A 42 -6.81 -3.46 -0.12
CA CYS A 42 -7.24 -2.15 -0.57
C CYS A 42 -8.75 -2.13 -0.84
N LYS A 43 -9.36 -0.94 -0.79
CA LYS A 43 -10.79 -0.77 -1.12
C LYS A 43 -11.13 -1.18 -2.56
N CYS A 44 -10.16 -1.17 -3.46
CA CYS A 44 -10.32 -1.65 -4.84
C CYS A 44 -10.29 -3.18 -4.98
N GLY A 45 -10.03 -3.93 -3.89
CA GLY A 45 -9.95 -5.39 -3.89
C GLY A 45 -8.54 -5.96 -4.11
N SER A 46 -7.54 -5.11 -4.37
CA SER A 46 -6.15 -5.54 -4.46
C SER A 46 -5.53 -5.72 -3.07
N ASP A 47 -4.87 -6.86 -2.85
CA ASP A 47 -4.09 -7.21 -1.67
C ASP A 47 -2.59 -6.88 -1.83
N LEU A 48 -2.20 -6.33 -2.98
CA LEU A 48 -0.82 -5.98 -3.31
C LEU A 48 -0.54 -4.51 -2.98
N PHE A 49 0.49 -4.28 -2.18
CA PHE A 49 0.94 -2.95 -1.76
C PHE A 49 2.43 -2.77 -2.03
N GLY A 50 2.80 -1.63 -2.61
CA GLY A 50 4.17 -1.18 -2.75
C GLY A 50 4.58 -0.26 -1.59
N SER A 51 5.86 -0.27 -1.25
CA SER A 51 6.45 0.65 -0.27
C SER A 51 6.75 2.00 -0.92
N LEU A 52 6.29 3.10 -0.32
CA LEU A 52 6.64 4.45 -0.75
C LEU A 52 8.11 4.78 -0.43
N VAL A 53 8.65 4.23 0.67
CA VAL A 53 10.04 4.47 1.09
C VAL A 53 11.02 3.80 0.12
N SER A 54 10.71 2.57 -0.30
CA SER A 54 11.53 1.85 -1.28
C SER A 54 11.48 2.53 -2.65
N TYR A 55 10.31 3.06 -3.03
CA TYR A 55 10.15 3.83 -4.27
C TYR A 55 11.04 5.08 -4.32
N GLU A 56 11.22 5.81 -3.21
CA GLU A 56 12.17 6.94 -3.18
C GLU A 56 13.63 6.49 -3.25
N ALA A 57 13.98 5.39 -2.61
CA ALA A 57 15.35 4.85 -2.68
C ALA A 57 15.70 4.44 -4.11
N GLU A 58 14.80 3.74 -4.81
CA GLU A 58 15.01 3.34 -6.21
C GLU A 58 15.01 4.54 -7.16
N ALA A 59 14.14 5.54 -6.93
CA ALA A 59 14.15 6.78 -7.71
C ALA A 59 15.40 7.65 -7.47
N ALA A 60 16.06 7.51 -6.32
CA ALA A 60 17.32 8.18 -6.01
C ALA A 60 18.55 7.46 -6.57
N GLU A 61 18.49 6.14 -6.75
CA GLU A 61 19.59 5.33 -7.29
C GLU A 61 19.52 5.08 -8.80
N GLY A 62 18.52 5.64 -9.49
CA GLY A 62 18.42 5.67 -10.95
C GLY A 62 19.53 6.51 -11.59
N LYS A 63 20.69 5.86 -11.82
CA LYS A 63 21.77 6.29 -12.72
C LYS A 63 21.35 6.26 -14.19
#